data_AF-A0A0D2WKJ1-F1
#
_entry.id   AF-A0A0D2WKJ1-F1
#
_cell.length_a   1.000
_cell.length_b   1.000
_cell.length_c   1.000
_cell.angle_alpha   90.00
_cell.angle_beta   90.00
_cell.angle_gamma   90.00
#
_symmetry.space_group_name_H-M   'P 1'
#
loop_
_entity.id
_entity.type
_entity.pdbx_description
1 polymer ?
#
loop_
_entity_poly.entity_id
_entity_poly.type
_entity_poly.pdbx_seq_one_letter_code
_entity_poly.pdbx_strand_id
1 'polypeptide(L)' 'MSSSCSGTRQDFIDCVLSSPCIQEDKRSFRECLAKENQDRVPDYCRQLQQLLFDCKRGMIDMRNRIRGNKGY' A
#
# COMPACT_ATOMS: atom_id res chain seq x y z
N MET A 1 -5.76 -13.61 -6.94
CA MET A 1 -6.12 -12.19 -6.74
C MET A 1 -5.97 -11.52 -8.09
N SER A 2 -7.01 -10.84 -8.59
CA SER A 2 -6.99 -10.10 -9.87
C SER A 2 -5.75 -9.22 -10.00
N SER A 3 -5.15 -9.19 -11.19
CA SER A 3 -3.90 -8.46 -11.49
C SER A 3 -4.01 -6.95 -11.34
N SER A 4 -5.22 -6.38 -11.29
CA SER A 4 -5.45 -4.92 -11.38
C SER A 4 -4.84 -4.06 -10.26
N CYS A 5 -4.34 -4.65 -9.17
CA CYS A 5 -3.67 -3.92 -8.09
C CYS A 5 -2.27 -4.49 -7.78
N SER A 6 -1.71 -5.35 -8.65
CA SER A 6 -0.44 -6.01 -8.34
C SER A 6 0.73 -5.05 -8.36
N GLY A 7 0.77 -4.07 -9.29
CA GLY A 7 1.84 -3.09 -9.36
C GLY A 7 1.84 -2.20 -8.13
N THR A 8 0.69 -1.58 -7.81
CA THR A 8 0.57 -0.73 -6.60
C THR A 8 0.88 -1.50 -5.32
N ARG A 9 0.58 -2.80 -5.27
CA ARG A 9 0.93 -3.64 -4.12
C ARG A 9 2.44 -3.85 -4.01
N GLN A 10 3.12 -4.11 -5.12
CA GLN A 10 4.58 -4.28 -5.15
C GLN A 10 5.26 -2.97 -4.76
N ASP A 11 4.87 -1.87 -5.38
CA ASP A 11 5.38 -0.53 -5.07
C ASP A 11 5.23 -0.20 -3.58
N PHE A 12 4.08 -0.52 -2.99
CA PHE A 12 3.86 -0.33 -1.55
C PHE A 12 4.76 -1.19 -0.68
N ILE A 13 4.93 -2.47 -1.03
CA ILE A 13 5.80 -3.39 -0.29
C ILE A 13 7.25 -2.89 -0.36
N ASP A 14 7.72 -2.58 -1.55
CA ASP A 14 9.10 -2.13 -1.79
C ASP A 14 9.37 -0.80 -1.07
N CYS A 15 8.40 0.12 -1.08
CA CYS A 15 8.48 1.37 -0.34
C CYS A 15 8.67 1.13 1.16
N VAL A 16 7.85 0.28 1.78
CA VAL A 16 7.94 0.01 3.22
C VAL A 16 9.21 -0.80 3.55
N LEU A 17 9.64 -1.72 2.70
CA LEU A 17 10.91 -2.45 2.86
C LEU A 17 12.13 -1.52 2.81
N SER A 18 12.08 -0.47 2.00
CA SER A 18 13.12 0.57 1.94
C SER A 18 13.06 1.59 3.08
N SER A 19 11.96 1.62 3.84
CA SER A 19 11.77 2.61 4.90
C SER A 19 12.72 2.39 6.10
N PRO A 20 13.09 3.47 6.83
CA PRO A 20 13.98 3.36 7.98
C PRO A 20 13.39 2.49 9.09
N CYS A 21 12.06 2.34 9.18
CA CYS A 21 11.43 1.43 10.13
C CYS A 21 11.88 -0.04 9.98
N ILE A 22 12.12 -0.51 8.74
CA ILE A 22 12.59 -1.89 8.51
C ILE A 22 14.12 -1.92 8.44
N GLN A 23 14.73 -0.96 7.77
CA GLN A 23 16.18 -0.95 7.56
C GLN A 23 16.97 -0.63 8.84
N GLU A 24 16.54 0.36 9.62
CA GLU A 24 17.24 0.79 10.82
C GLU A 24 16.69 0.10 12.07
N ASP A 25 15.37 0.18 12.29
CA ASP A 25 14.75 -0.32 13.51
C ASP A 25 14.54 -1.85 13.49
N LYS A 26 14.76 -2.51 12.34
CA LYS A 26 14.59 -3.97 12.13
C LYS A 26 13.25 -4.51 12.60
N ARG A 27 12.21 -3.67 12.56
CA ARG A 27 10.86 -4.03 12.98
C ARG A 27 10.17 -4.87 11.92
N SER A 28 9.13 -5.59 12.34
CA SER A 28 8.32 -6.32 11.38
C SER A 28 7.52 -5.36 10.50
N PHE A 29 7.21 -5.76 9.26
CA PHE A 29 6.39 -4.96 8.34
C PHE A 29 5.05 -4.53 8.97
N ARG A 30 4.47 -5.39 9.83
CA ARG A 30 3.22 -5.08 10.54
C ARG A 30 3.41 -4.01 11.61
N GLU A 31 4.52 -4.06 12.34
CA GLU A 31 4.87 -3.03 13.32
C GLU A 31 5.13 -1.67 12.67
N CYS A 32 5.73 -1.65 11.48
CA CYS A 32 5.94 -0.40 10.74
C CYS A 32 4.63 0.27 10.28
N LEU A 33 3.55 -0.51 10.13
CA LEU A 33 2.24 0.02 9.81
C LEU A 33 1.42 0.41 11.05
N ALA A 34 1.92 0.14 12.25
CA ALA A 34 1.28 0.55 13.49
C ALA A 34 1.28 2.08 13.63
N LYS A 35 0.29 2.62 14.34
CA LYS A 35 0.18 4.08 14.57
C LYS A 35 1.41 4.67 15.26
N GLU A 36 2.08 3.88 16.08
CA GLU A 36 3.24 4.28 16.88
C GLU A 36 4.50 4.53 16.04
N ASN A 37 4.59 3.97 14.83
CA ASN A 37 5.77 4.03 13.97
C ASN A 37 5.51 4.79 12.66
N GLN A 38 4.44 5.59 12.63
CA GLN A 38 4.07 6.35 11.43
C GLN A 38 5.15 7.34 11.01
N ASP A 39 5.85 7.92 11.97
CA ASP A 39 6.92 8.91 11.69
C ASP A 39 8.15 8.28 11.01
N ARG A 40 8.31 6.95 11.11
CA ARG A 40 9.41 6.19 10.50
C ARG A 40 9.08 5.66 9.11
N VAL A 41 7.85 5.85 8.64
CA VAL A 41 7.42 5.44 7.30
C VAL A 41 7.18 6.71 6.47
N PRO A 42 7.87 6.88 5.33
CA PRO A 42 7.68 8.05 4.48
C PRO A 42 6.22 8.26 4.05
N ASP A 43 5.78 9.50 3.97
CA ASP A 43 4.42 9.87 3.53
C ASP A 43 4.06 9.30 2.15
N TYR A 44 5.05 9.16 1.26
CA TYR A 44 4.86 8.52 -0.04
C TYR A 44 4.37 7.06 0.09
N CYS A 45 4.94 6.28 1.02
CA CYS A 45 4.47 4.91 1.26
C CYS A 45 3.02 4.90 1.79
N ARG A 46 2.61 5.95 2.52
CA ARG A 46 1.23 6.11 3.01
C ARG A 46 0.27 6.45 1.87
N GLN A 47 0.70 7.23 0.88
CA GLN A 47 -0.06 7.46 -0.34
C GLN A 47 -0.26 6.16 -1.12
N LEU A 48 0.80 5.34 -1.27
CA LEU A 48 0.69 4.01 -1.88
C LEU A 48 -0.25 3.08 -1.10
N GLN A 49 -0.25 3.17 0.24
CA GLN A 49 -1.19 2.44 1.09
C GLN A 49 -2.65 2.82 0.78
N GLN A 50 -2.93 4.12 0.64
CA GLN A 50 -4.25 4.63 0.28
C GLN A 50 -4.65 4.21 -1.13
N LEU A 51 -3.75 4.33 -2.11
CA LEU A 51 -4.00 3.88 -3.49
C LEU A 51 -4.30 2.38 -3.55
N LEU A 52 -3.55 1.56 -2.80
CA LEU A 52 -3.80 0.13 -2.71
C LEU A 52 -5.16 -0.17 -2.06
N PHE A 53 -5.54 0.59 -1.03
CA PHE A 53 -6.85 0.48 -0.40
C PHE A 53 -7.98 0.84 -1.37
N ASP A 54 -7.84 1.94 -2.10
CA ASP A 54 -8.82 2.40 -3.08
C ASP A 54 -8.93 1.44 -4.26
N CYS A 55 -7.81 0.90 -4.75
CA CYS A 55 -7.82 -0.13 -5.78
C CYS A 55 -8.57 -1.39 -5.31
N LYS A 56 -8.29 -1.86 -4.09
CA LYS A 56 -8.99 -3.01 -3.50
C LYS A 56 -10.48 -2.75 -3.27
N ARG A 57 -10.82 -1.57 -2.79
CA ARG A 57 -12.20 -1.14 -2.61
C ARG A 57 -12.92 -1.08 -3.96
N GLY A 58 -12.24 -0.60 -4.99
CA GLY A 58 -12.76 -0.53 -6.34
C GLY A 58 -13.12 -1.90 -6.92
N MET A 59 -12.36 -2.97 -6.60
CA MET A 59 -12.66 -4.34 -7.02
C MET A 59 -14.03 -4.85 -6.56
N ILE A 60 -14.55 -4.32 -5.45
CA ILE A 60 -15.83 -4.73 -4.87
C ILE A 60 -16.94 -3.71 -5.23
N ASP A 61 -16.57 -2.50 -5.68
CA ASP A 61 -17.50 -1.45 -6.08
C ASP A 61 -18.09 -1.74 -7.47
N MET A 62 -19.38 -2.07 -7.51
CA MET A 62 -20.13 -2.37 -8.73
C MET A 62 -20.13 -1.21 -9.74
N ARG A 63 -19.91 0.04 -9.29
CA ARG A 63 -19.80 1.23 -10.17
C ARG A 63 -18.56 1.17 -11.07
N ASN A 64 -17.49 0.52 -10.60
CA ASN A 64 -16.24 0.37 -11.34
C ASN A 64 -16.27 -0.82 -12.31
N ARG A 65 -17.34 -1.65 -12.31
CA ARG A 65 -17.50 -2.74 -13.28
C ARG A 65 -17.52 -2.25 -14.73
N ILE A 66 -18.05 -1.05 -14.96
CA ILE A 66 -18.16 -0.44 -16.29
C ILE A 66 -16.91 0.41 -16.61
N ARG A 67 -16.38 1.13 -15.62
CA ARG A 67 -15.28 2.09 -15.82
C ARG A 67 -13.88 1.48 -15.67
N GLY A 68 -13.78 0.28 -15.12
CA GLY A 68 -12.52 -0.33 -14.73
C GLY A 68 -12.04 0.19 -13.37
N ASN A 69 -11.15 -0.58 -12.73
CA ASN A 69 -10.48 -0.14 -11.51
C ASN A 69 -9.36 0.83 -11.80
N LYS A 70 -9.18 1.77 -10.88
CA LYS A 70 -8.03 2.67 -10.87
C LYS A 70 -6.87 1.94 -10.18
N GLY A 71 -5.98 1.36 -10.98
CA GLY A 71 -4.80 0.61 -10.52
C GLY A 71 -4.23 -0.21 -11.68
N TYR A 72 -2.92 -0.52 -11.62
CA TYR A 72 -2.22 -1.38 -12.57
C TYR A 72 -1.51 -2.53 -11.85
#